data_AF-A0A820AY80-F1
#
_entry.id   AF-A0A820AY80-F1
#
_cell.length_a   1.000
_cell.length_b   1.000
_cell.length_c   1.000
_cell.angle_alpha   90.00
_cell.angle_beta   90.00
_cell.angle_gamma   90.00
#
_symmetry.space_group_name_H-M   'P 1'
#
loop_
_entity.id
_entity.type
_entity.pdbx_description
1 polymer ?
#
loop_
_entity_poly.entity_id
_entity_poly.type
_entity_poly.pdbx_seq_one_letter_code
_entity_poly.pdbx_strand_id
1 'polypeptide(L)'
;MQSVHDYLHYRIIDVSSFQGIMRRWAPWIETDIKKSLARKGQESVNHRAMDDIEWSIAFMREFRPHLTKRPVDPNNRKHERSIIQQRRRSASPSLVKKNQSPRKSNASNYNGYGNNASNYNAHGNQGSASKYPSNSAYGNNSFDNNVQLYADEKRLLERIEQDKKINVSSLHLYKNDQEIYMKNPHLREVFVNKDQLEASKKDFTKYSRRLPISRQLLRSNSSNSSRYSTTEHWGQRKLLLTEIEFLTKYGTDDDYRVIYAGAAPGSHLSYLSSLFPKFEFILIDEKEFSLMPTDGIKIKAENFTDDLARYYSQSKKKVLFICNVRTYRPEENGQISLMEDMKNQERWHSIMRPQVSLLSFRLPRTSEKITWYEGHLIIEPWASKRSIECRIVVKKDAKMTNYSYDEFENSLRQFHDITRVMYYEHNMDEVENEGLDHCYDCRAEIFILQEYIKKFQKPKNEKDLKIKTAEMSADISKNIVDENRNELLGFKRTLDLNSKKGAIRYTNV
;
A
#
# COMPACT_ATOMS: atom_id res chain seq x y z
N MET A 1 39.79 -32.47 1.99
CA MET A 1 38.89 -31.48 2.62
C MET A 1 38.58 -30.44 1.56
N GLN A 2 37.32 -30.30 1.14
CA GLN A 2 36.91 -29.20 0.25
C GLN A 2 37.12 -27.86 0.98
N SER A 3 37.53 -26.84 0.24
CA SER A 3 37.84 -25.54 0.83
C SER A 3 36.54 -24.83 1.24
N VAL A 4 36.56 -24.03 2.30
CA VAL A 4 35.40 -23.25 2.78
C VAL A 4 34.80 -22.37 1.67
N HIS A 5 35.61 -21.99 0.67
CA HIS A 5 35.20 -21.20 -0.48
C HIS A 5 34.17 -21.89 -1.38
N ASP A 6 34.22 -23.23 -1.47
CA ASP A 6 33.35 -24.00 -2.35
C ASP A 6 31.90 -24.05 -1.83
N TYR A 7 31.71 -23.87 -0.52
CA TYR A 7 30.39 -23.77 0.12
C TYR A 7 29.81 -22.34 0.09
N LEU A 8 30.64 -21.31 -0.12
CA LEU A 8 30.22 -19.90 -0.17
C LEU A 8 30.00 -19.44 -1.61
N HIS A 9 29.16 -20.15 -2.37
CA HIS A 9 28.70 -19.66 -3.67
C HIS A 9 27.74 -18.47 -3.47
N TYR A 10 28.18 -17.27 -3.88
CA TYR A 10 27.45 -16.00 -4.00
C TYR A 10 27.28 -15.06 -2.79
N ARG A 11 28.01 -15.24 -1.69
CA ARG A 11 28.08 -14.19 -0.66
C ARG A 11 29.52 -14.01 -0.21
N ILE A 12 30.18 -12.99 -0.75
CA ILE A 12 31.33 -12.42 -0.06
C ILE A 12 30.76 -11.83 1.22
N ILE A 13 30.86 -12.56 2.32
CA ILE A 13 30.54 -12.03 3.65
C ILE A 13 31.69 -11.09 4.00
N ASP A 14 31.52 -9.83 3.67
CA ASP A 14 32.44 -8.77 4.05
C ASP A 14 32.16 -8.28 5.48
N VAL A 15 33.01 -7.39 5.99
CA VAL A 15 32.84 -6.84 7.34
C VAL A 15 31.53 -6.05 7.47
N SER A 16 31.07 -5.40 6.38
CA SER A 16 29.82 -4.65 6.36
C SER A 16 28.59 -5.55 6.53
N SER A 17 28.65 -6.78 6.01
CA SER A 17 27.61 -7.81 6.19
C SER A 17 27.42 -8.17 7.66
N PHE A 18 28.51 -8.30 8.43
CA PHE A 18 28.44 -8.56 9.87
C PHE A 18 27.85 -7.39 10.66
N GLN A 19 28.17 -6.16 10.27
CA GLN A 19 27.55 -4.97 10.85
C GLN A 19 26.05 -4.92 10.58
N GLY A 20 25.63 -5.24 9.35
CA GLY A 20 24.21 -5.32 8.98
C GLY A 20 23.44 -6.40 9.75
N ILE A 21 24.05 -7.56 10.00
CA ILE A 21 23.48 -8.61 10.86
C ILE A 21 23.32 -8.09 12.30
N MET A 22 24.36 -7.46 12.85
CA MET A 22 24.35 -6.95 14.22
C MET A 22 23.30 -5.86 14.43
N ARG A 23 23.13 -4.95 13.47
CA ARG A 23 22.10 -3.89 13.51
C ARG A 23 20.70 -4.45 13.69
N ARG A 24 20.42 -5.60 13.06
CA ARG A 24 19.12 -6.28 13.14
C ARG A 24 19.00 -7.12 14.40
N TRP A 25 20.09 -7.75 14.83
CA TRP A 25 20.06 -8.72 15.92
C TRP A 25 20.20 -8.10 17.32
N ALA A 26 21.04 -7.07 17.46
CA ALA A 26 21.38 -6.43 18.73
C ALA A 26 21.81 -4.96 18.53
N PRO A 27 20.91 -4.06 18.08
CA PRO A 27 21.23 -2.68 17.74
C PRO A 27 21.82 -1.86 18.91
N TRP A 28 21.46 -2.19 20.16
CA TRP A 28 22.02 -1.53 21.34
C TRP A 28 23.51 -1.83 21.52
N ILE A 29 23.95 -3.05 21.20
CA ILE A 29 25.36 -3.43 21.27
C ILE A 29 26.14 -2.76 20.14
N GLU A 30 25.57 -2.66 18.92
CA GLU A 30 26.21 -1.92 17.81
C GLU A 30 26.46 -0.46 18.23
N THR A 31 25.45 0.14 18.87
CA THR A 31 25.52 1.51 19.37
C THR A 31 26.60 1.67 20.44
N ASP A 32 26.71 0.72 21.38
CA ASP A 32 27.72 0.77 22.45
C ASP A 32 29.14 0.58 21.91
N ILE A 33 29.35 -0.32 20.94
CA ILE A 33 30.63 -0.49 20.26
C ILE A 33 31.00 0.79 19.52
N LYS A 34 30.09 1.38 18.75
CA LYS A 34 30.33 2.64 18.03
C LYS A 34 30.71 3.78 18.98
N LYS A 35 30.01 3.91 20.11
CA LYS A 35 30.33 4.90 21.15
C LYS A 35 31.69 4.63 21.80
N SER A 36 32.03 3.36 22.04
CA SER A 36 33.34 2.95 22.57
C SER A 36 34.48 3.32 21.62
N LEU A 37 34.32 3.03 20.34
CA LEU A 37 35.32 3.35 19.29
C LEU A 37 35.48 4.87 19.10
N ALA A 38 34.37 5.63 19.09
CA ALA A 38 34.41 7.09 19.02
C ALA A 38 35.18 7.69 20.21
N ARG A 39 34.95 7.19 21.43
CA ARG A 39 35.72 7.62 22.62
C ARG A 39 37.21 7.28 22.55
N LYS A 40 37.60 6.26 21.80
CA LYS A 40 39.00 5.88 21.56
C LYS A 40 39.66 6.68 20.43
N GLY A 41 38.99 7.73 19.92
CA GLY A 41 39.49 8.55 18.81
C GLY A 41 39.43 7.85 17.46
N GLN A 42 38.75 6.70 17.36
CA GLN A 42 38.50 6.00 16.10
C GLN A 42 37.11 6.40 15.58
N GLU A 43 37.00 7.65 15.16
CA GLU A 43 35.83 8.11 14.41
C GLU A 43 36.11 7.97 12.90
N SER A 44 35.09 7.61 12.12
CA SER A 44 35.18 7.50 10.64
C SER A 44 35.19 8.88 9.98
N VAL A 45 36.13 9.75 10.37
CA VAL A 45 36.07 11.18 10.03
C VAL A 45 36.92 11.55 8.82
N ASN A 46 37.69 10.62 8.25
CA ASN A 46 38.33 10.84 6.96
C ASN A 46 38.00 9.70 6.02
N HIS A 47 37.31 10.01 4.91
CA HIS A 47 36.97 9.07 3.84
C HIS A 47 38.23 8.62 3.06
N ARG A 48 39.21 8.04 3.76
CA ARG A 48 40.35 7.34 3.16
C ARG A 48 40.12 5.84 3.34
N ALA A 49 40.32 5.08 2.27
CA ALA A 49 40.09 3.64 2.25
C ALA A 49 40.82 2.86 3.37
N MET A 50 41.95 3.38 3.88
CA MET A 50 42.67 2.75 4.99
C MET A 50 41.97 2.93 6.34
N ASP A 51 41.41 4.12 6.60
CA ASP A 51 40.73 4.45 7.85
C ASP A 51 39.45 3.58 8.01
N ASP A 52 38.76 3.32 6.89
CA ASP A 52 37.59 2.42 6.84
C ASP A 52 37.95 0.96 7.15
N ILE A 53 39.13 0.49 6.70
CA ILE A 53 39.62 -0.86 6.98
C ILE A 53 40.02 -0.97 8.45
N GLU A 54 40.76 0.00 8.99
CA GLU A 54 41.17 0.03 10.39
C GLU A 54 39.97 0.08 11.33
N TRP A 55 38.96 0.89 10.99
CA TRP A 55 37.71 0.97 11.73
C TRP A 55 36.93 -0.34 11.68
N SER A 56 36.84 -0.97 10.51
CA SER A 56 36.19 -2.27 10.32
C SER A 56 36.86 -3.37 11.15
N ILE A 57 38.18 -3.38 11.21
CA ILE A 57 38.95 -4.32 12.06
C ILE A 57 38.69 -4.05 13.54
N ALA A 58 38.72 -2.79 13.97
CA ALA A 58 38.45 -2.41 15.36
C ALA A 58 37.03 -2.78 15.80
N PHE A 59 36.05 -2.50 14.95
CA PHE A 59 34.66 -2.90 15.15
C PHE A 59 34.51 -4.41 15.30
N MET A 60 35.13 -5.20 14.42
CA MET A 60 35.04 -6.66 14.49
C MET A 60 35.72 -7.25 15.73
N ARG A 61 36.79 -6.62 16.24
CA ARG A 61 37.43 -7.02 17.50
C ARG A 61 36.49 -6.87 18.70
N GLU A 62 35.77 -5.75 18.77
CA GLU A 62 34.78 -5.48 19.82
C GLU A 62 33.51 -6.32 19.63
N PHE A 63 33.14 -6.64 18.39
CA PHE A 63 31.94 -7.42 18.08
C PHE A 63 32.12 -8.92 18.35
N ARG A 64 33.30 -9.48 18.10
CA ARG A 64 33.58 -10.93 18.16
C ARG A 64 33.08 -11.63 19.44
N PRO A 65 33.22 -11.07 20.66
CA PRO A 65 32.71 -11.70 21.89
C PRO A 65 31.19 -11.90 21.88
N HIS A 66 30.45 -11.02 21.20
CA HIS A 66 28.99 -11.04 21.14
C HIS A 66 28.45 -12.10 20.17
N LEU A 67 29.25 -12.62 19.23
CA LEU A 67 28.81 -13.66 18.28
C LEU A 67 28.56 -15.03 18.93
N THR A 68 29.06 -15.26 20.15
CA THR A 68 29.03 -16.58 20.80
C THR A 68 27.83 -16.78 21.74
N LYS A 69 27.05 -15.74 22.02
CA LYS A 69 25.91 -15.80 22.95
C LYS A 69 24.79 -14.87 22.48
N ARG A 70 23.53 -15.31 22.58
CA ARG A 70 22.38 -14.42 22.33
C ARG A 70 22.36 -13.31 23.39
N PRO A 71 22.49 -12.03 23.01
CA PRO A 71 22.50 -10.94 23.97
C PRO A 71 21.10 -10.72 24.53
N VAL A 72 21.03 -10.50 25.85
CA VAL A 72 19.79 -10.15 26.54
C VAL A 72 19.51 -8.67 26.29
N ASP A 73 18.37 -8.36 25.67
CA ASP A 73 17.93 -6.98 25.46
C ASP A 73 17.74 -6.28 26.82
N PRO A 74 18.45 -5.17 27.10
CA PRO A 74 18.30 -4.42 28.34
C PRO A 74 16.88 -3.87 28.56
N ASN A 75 16.08 -3.67 27.51
CA ASN A 75 14.67 -3.26 27.60
C ASN A 75 13.76 -4.40 28.08
N ASN A 76 14.16 -5.66 27.85
CA ASN A 76 13.38 -6.83 28.24
C ASN A 76 13.56 -7.19 29.74
N ARG A 77 14.61 -6.69 30.40
CA ARG A 77 14.81 -6.86 31.86
C ARG A 77 13.73 -6.18 32.71
N LYS A 78 13.09 -5.11 32.21
CA LYS A 78 11.93 -4.48 32.89
C LYS A 78 10.67 -5.34 32.76
N HIS A 79 10.51 -6.04 31.64
CA HIS A 79 9.37 -6.90 31.36
C HIS A 79 9.45 -8.24 32.12
N GLU A 80 10.64 -8.84 32.23
CA GLU A 80 10.81 -10.06 33.03
C GLU A 80 10.63 -9.83 34.54
N ARG A 81 11.04 -8.66 35.06
CA ARG A 81 10.79 -8.30 36.47
C ARG A 81 9.30 -8.10 36.77
N SER A 82 8.51 -7.53 35.85
CA SER A 82 7.06 -7.35 36.06
C SER A 82 6.32 -8.70 36.03
N ILE A 83 6.74 -9.63 35.18
CA ILE A 83 6.17 -10.99 35.08
C ILE A 83 6.46 -11.82 36.35
N ILE A 84 7.67 -11.72 36.91
CA ILE A 84 8.04 -12.39 38.18
C ILE A 84 7.27 -11.79 39.37
N GLN A 85 6.98 -10.49 39.34
CA GLN A 85 6.23 -9.79 40.39
C GLN A 85 4.71 -10.07 40.30
N GLN A 86 4.16 -10.28 39.10
CA GLN A 86 2.78 -10.70 38.87
C GLN A 86 2.55 -12.18 39.23
N ARG A 87 3.51 -13.08 38.96
CA ARG A 87 3.43 -14.51 39.34
C ARG A 87 3.54 -14.75 40.84
N ARG A 88 4.16 -13.83 41.60
CA ARG A 88 4.20 -13.90 43.08
C ARG A 88 2.91 -13.43 43.77
N ARG A 89 2.00 -12.74 43.06
CA ARG A 89 0.72 -12.25 43.60
C ARG A 89 -0.46 -13.20 43.39
N SER A 90 -0.29 -14.26 42.63
CA SER A 90 -1.34 -15.22 42.23
C SER A 90 -1.21 -16.61 42.87
N ALA A 91 -0.24 -16.80 43.79
CA ALA A 91 -0.12 -18.03 44.57
C ALA A 91 -0.69 -17.83 45.98
N SER A 92 -1.96 -18.17 46.20
CA SER A 92 -2.51 -18.39 47.54
C SER A 92 -1.95 -19.72 48.09
N PRO A 93 -1.33 -19.75 49.28
CA PRO A 93 -0.80 -20.99 49.84
C PRO A 93 -1.89 -21.71 50.63
N SER A 94 -2.23 -22.93 50.21
CA SER A 94 -2.96 -23.88 51.06
C SER A 94 -2.05 -25.02 51.51
N LEU A 95 -1.91 -25.10 52.84
CA LEU A 95 -1.56 -26.25 53.69
C LEU A 95 -0.17 -26.88 53.55
N VAL A 96 0.68 -26.72 54.59
CA VAL A 96 1.06 -27.78 55.55
C VAL A 96 1.84 -27.17 56.74
N LYS A 97 1.50 -27.66 57.93
CA LYS A 97 2.00 -27.34 59.28
C LYS A 97 3.53 -27.49 59.46
N LYS A 98 4.15 -26.59 60.24
CA LYS A 98 4.90 -26.93 61.48
C LYS A 98 5.51 -25.68 62.18
N ASN A 99 5.10 -25.51 63.43
CA ASN A 99 5.79 -25.02 64.63
C ASN A 99 7.12 -24.23 64.50
N GLN A 100 7.13 -22.99 65.01
CA GLN A 100 7.86 -22.55 66.22
C GLN A 100 8.07 -21.01 66.23
N SER A 101 7.36 -20.33 67.15
CA SER A 101 7.82 -19.35 68.17
C SER A 101 8.86 -18.23 67.89
N PRO A 102 8.83 -17.13 68.68
CA PRO A 102 8.78 -15.75 68.16
C PRO A 102 9.99 -14.88 68.54
N ARG A 103 10.07 -13.67 67.94
CA ARG A 103 10.64 -12.45 68.55
C ARG A 103 10.38 -11.22 67.65
N LYS A 104 9.72 -10.18 68.20
CA LYS A 104 10.26 -8.84 68.57
C LYS A 104 10.74 -8.00 67.39
N SER A 105 10.61 -6.67 67.29
CA SER A 105 9.88 -5.58 67.95
C SER A 105 10.39 -4.30 67.27
N ASN A 106 9.68 -3.17 67.46
CA ASN A 106 10.08 -1.77 67.24
C ASN A 106 9.77 -1.22 65.83
N ALA A 107 8.83 -0.27 65.69
CA ALA A 107 8.92 1.17 66.05
C ALA A 107 9.97 1.85 65.18
N SER A 108 9.78 2.99 64.52
CA SER A 108 8.94 4.19 64.66
C SER A 108 9.31 5.03 63.41
N ASN A 109 8.53 5.94 62.81
CA ASN A 109 8.13 7.25 63.32
C ASN A 109 7.52 8.05 62.14
N TYR A 110 6.54 8.93 62.44
CA TYR A 110 6.34 10.34 62.01
C TYR A 110 6.71 10.76 60.57
N ASN A 111 6.01 11.62 59.81
CA ASN A 111 4.95 12.64 59.93
C ASN A 111 4.46 12.88 58.47
N GLY A 112 3.25 13.33 58.09
CA GLY A 112 2.41 14.42 58.58
C GLY A 112 2.16 15.42 57.43
N TYR A 113 0.93 15.97 57.35
CA TYR A 113 0.36 16.94 56.38
C TYR A 113 -0.17 16.36 55.05
N GLY A 114 -1.41 16.60 54.60
CA GLY A 114 -2.52 17.43 55.09
C GLY A 114 -3.35 17.97 53.90
N ASN A 115 -4.60 17.52 53.80
CA ASN A 115 -5.82 18.16 53.26
C ASN A 115 -5.73 19.23 52.14
N ASN A 116 -6.50 19.06 51.05
CA ASN A 116 -7.86 19.62 50.97
C ASN A 116 -8.61 19.26 49.67
N ALA A 117 -9.92 19.14 49.83
CA ALA A 117 -10.92 18.77 48.84
C ALA A 117 -11.51 20.00 48.10
N SER A 118 -12.19 19.76 46.98
CA SER A 118 -13.50 20.38 46.69
C SER A 118 -14.22 19.69 45.51
N ASN A 119 -15.48 19.31 45.78
CA ASN A 119 -16.51 18.80 44.87
C ASN A 119 -17.10 19.91 43.98
N TYR A 120 -17.78 19.56 42.87
CA TYR A 120 -19.15 20.04 42.57
C TYR A 120 -19.86 19.16 41.51
N ASN A 121 -21.18 19.00 41.74
CA ASN A 121 -22.24 18.16 41.13
C ASN A 121 -22.49 18.39 39.61
N ALA A 122 -22.88 17.42 38.77
CA ALA A 122 -24.07 16.54 38.67
C ALA A 122 -25.39 17.25 38.29
N HIS A 123 -25.92 16.96 37.09
CA HIS A 123 -27.36 16.95 36.75
C HIS A 123 -27.63 16.11 35.49
N GLY A 124 -28.65 15.25 35.57
CA GLY A 124 -29.17 14.42 34.47
C GLY A 124 -30.55 14.89 34.02
N ASN A 125 -31.01 14.38 32.89
CA ASN A 125 -32.43 14.36 32.55
C ASN A 125 -32.75 13.20 31.58
N GLN A 126 -33.82 12.46 31.89
CA GLN A 126 -34.40 11.37 31.09
C GLN A 126 -35.57 11.92 30.25
N GLY A 127 -35.84 11.34 29.08
CA GLY A 127 -37.07 11.63 28.34
C GLY A 127 -37.23 10.97 26.97
N SER A 128 -38.01 9.88 26.95
CA SER A 128 -38.92 9.38 25.89
C SER A 128 -38.40 8.83 24.55
N ALA A 129 -38.81 7.58 24.30
CA ALA A 129 -38.58 6.75 23.12
C ALA A 129 -39.65 6.97 22.03
N SER A 130 -39.24 6.89 20.76
CA SER A 130 -40.14 6.56 19.64
C SER A 130 -39.48 5.52 18.72
N LYS A 131 -40.26 4.53 18.31
CA LYS A 131 -39.87 3.28 17.64
C LYS A 131 -39.82 3.46 16.13
N TYR A 132 -38.67 3.20 15.50
CA TYR A 132 -38.55 2.77 14.08
C TYR A 132 -37.32 1.82 13.94
N PRO A 133 -37.33 0.90 12.97
CA PRO A 133 -36.59 -0.36 13.07
C PRO A 133 -35.08 -0.19 12.89
N SER A 134 -34.34 -0.83 13.77
CA SER A 134 -32.89 -0.92 13.79
C SER A 134 -32.36 -1.75 12.61
N ASN A 135 -31.63 -1.12 11.70
CA ASN A 135 -30.65 -1.81 10.85
C ASN A 135 -29.40 -2.10 11.66
N SER A 136 -29.42 -3.18 12.46
CA SER A 136 -28.23 -3.70 13.15
C SER A 136 -27.47 -4.67 12.23
N ALA A 137 -26.49 -4.15 11.48
CA ALA A 137 -25.46 -4.96 10.82
C ALA A 137 -24.04 -4.41 11.06
N TYR A 138 -23.83 -3.67 12.15
CA TYR A 138 -22.52 -3.16 12.54
C TYR A 138 -22.23 -3.59 13.97
N GLY A 139 -21.34 -4.57 14.11
CA GLY A 139 -20.82 -4.98 15.41
C GLY A 139 -20.09 -3.81 16.08
N ASN A 140 -20.50 -3.48 17.29
CA ASN A 140 -19.77 -2.57 18.17
C ASN A 140 -18.53 -3.28 18.71
N ASN A 141 -17.40 -3.18 18.01
CA ASN A 141 -16.10 -3.45 18.61
C ASN A 141 -15.44 -2.12 18.97
N SER A 142 -15.29 -1.87 20.27
CA SER A 142 -14.39 -0.83 20.78
C SER A 142 -12.96 -1.22 20.38
N PHE A 143 -12.32 -0.42 19.52
CA PHE A 143 -11.00 -0.72 18.98
C PHE A 143 -9.89 -0.48 20.01
N ASP A 144 -8.95 -1.41 20.07
CA ASP A 144 -7.72 -1.32 20.87
C ASP A 144 -6.72 -0.38 20.17
N ASN A 145 -6.24 0.65 20.86
CA ASN A 145 -5.49 1.79 20.28
C ASN A 145 -4.05 1.46 19.83
N ASN A 146 -3.62 0.19 19.85
CA ASN A 146 -2.23 -0.21 19.64
C ASN A 146 -1.93 -0.84 18.27
N VAL A 147 -2.85 -0.79 17.30
CA VAL A 147 -2.66 -1.46 16.01
C VAL A 147 -2.32 -0.49 14.88
N GLN A 148 -1.18 -0.72 14.22
CA GLN A 148 -0.73 0.07 13.09
C GLN A 148 -1.49 -0.32 11.81
N LEU A 149 -2.43 0.55 11.40
CA LEU A 149 -3.20 0.38 10.16
C LEU A 149 -2.42 0.80 8.92
N TYR A 150 -2.70 0.13 7.80
CA TYR A 150 -2.21 0.51 6.48
C TYR A 150 -2.94 1.74 5.92
N ALA A 151 -2.37 2.36 4.88
CA ALA A 151 -2.90 3.60 4.32
C ALA A 151 -4.32 3.47 3.74
N ASP A 152 -4.64 2.33 3.12
CA ASP A 152 -5.97 2.03 2.60
C ASP A 152 -6.99 1.75 3.70
N GLU A 153 -6.59 1.07 4.78
CA GLU A 153 -7.43 0.79 5.96
C GLU A 153 -7.79 2.07 6.71
N LYS A 154 -6.82 2.97 6.91
CA LYS A 154 -7.06 4.30 7.48
C LYS A 154 -8.11 5.07 6.68
N ARG A 155 -8.02 5.02 5.34
CA ARG A 155 -8.98 5.69 4.44
C ARG A 155 -10.37 5.08 4.53
N LEU A 156 -10.46 3.76 4.59
CA LEU A 156 -11.74 3.07 4.74
C LEU A 156 -12.40 3.44 6.08
N LEU A 157 -11.64 3.45 7.18
CA LEU A 157 -12.16 3.87 8.49
C LEU A 157 -12.62 5.32 8.49
N GLU A 158 -11.80 6.25 7.96
CA GLU A 158 -12.16 7.66 7.83
C GLU A 158 -13.51 7.82 7.10
N ARG A 159 -13.71 7.08 5.99
CA ARG A 159 -14.97 7.07 5.26
C ARG A 159 -16.13 6.50 6.07
N ILE A 160 -15.94 5.37 6.76
CA ILE A 160 -17.01 4.76 7.58
C ILE A 160 -17.46 5.71 8.70
N GLU A 161 -16.52 6.37 9.36
CA GLU A 161 -16.84 7.37 10.39
C GLU A 161 -17.55 8.60 9.82
N GLN A 162 -17.20 8.98 8.60
CA GLN A 162 -17.82 10.04 7.84
C GLN A 162 -19.26 9.68 7.44
N ASP A 163 -19.50 8.46 6.94
CA ASP A 163 -20.84 7.99 6.53
C ASP A 163 -21.81 7.95 7.72
N LYS A 164 -21.33 7.58 8.92
CA LYS A 164 -22.13 7.59 10.16
C LYS A 164 -22.64 8.98 10.56
N LYS A 165 -21.98 10.05 10.12
CA LYS A 165 -22.35 11.44 10.45
C LYS A 165 -23.35 12.04 9.46
N ILE A 166 -23.59 11.39 8.32
CA ILE A 166 -24.51 11.90 7.31
C ILE A 166 -25.94 11.55 7.68
N ASN A 167 -26.78 12.58 7.80
CA ASN A 167 -28.22 12.42 7.79
C ASN A 167 -28.77 12.56 6.36
N VAL A 168 -29.03 11.45 5.67
CA VAL A 168 -29.47 11.44 4.26
C VAL A 168 -30.77 12.22 4.06
N SER A 169 -31.72 12.16 5.01
CA SER A 169 -32.99 12.90 4.88
C SER A 169 -32.78 14.41 4.88
N SER A 170 -31.72 14.91 5.52
CA SER A 170 -31.35 16.32 5.53
C SER A 170 -30.77 16.83 4.20
N LEU A 171 -30.43 15.93 3.26
CA LEU A 171 -29.93 16.31 1.94
C LEU A 171 -31.04 16.75 0.98
N HIS A 172 -32.32 16.50 1.30
CA HIS A 172 -33.48 16.90 0.50
C HIS A 172 -33.39 16.49 -0.99
N LEU A 173 -32.84 15.30 -1.26
CA LEU A 173 -32.63 14.79 -2.61
C LEU A 173 -33.95 14.46 -3.31
N TYR A 174 -34.03 14.72 -4.62
CA TYR A 174 -35.10 14.22 -5.47
C TYR A 174 -35.08 12.69 -5.55
N LYS A 175 -36.21 12.07 -5.89
CA LYS A 175 -36.34 10.59 -5.92
C LYS A 175 -35.23 9.90 -6.73
N ASN A 176 -34.91 10.41 -7.93
CA ASN A 176 -33.86 9.83 -8.77
C ASN A 176 -32.47 9.95 -8.12
N ASP A 177 -32.17 11.09 -7.50
CA ASP A 177 -30.91 11.33 -6.80
C ASP A 177 -30.78 10.44 -5.54
N GLN A 178 -31.88 10.19 -4.83
CA GLN A 178 -31.91 9.23 -3.72
C GLN A 178 -31.56 7.82 -4.19
N GLU A 179 -32.12 7.38 -5.32
CA GLU A 179 -31.79 6.06 -5.87
C GLU A 179 -30.31 5.95 -6.26
N ILE A 180 -29.76 6.99 -6.91
CA ILE A 180 -28.33 7.04 -7.27
C ILE A 180 -27.46 7.04 -6.01
N TYR A 181 -27.79 7.86 -5.01
CA TYR A 181 -27.08 7.92 -3.73
C TYR A 181 -27.03 6.56 -3.03
N MET A 182 -28.14 5.82 -3.01
CA MET A 182 -28.21 4.52 -2.35
C MET A 182 -27.44 3.44 -3.13
N LYS A 183 -27.59 3.41 -4.45
CA LYS A 183 -26.99 2.38 -5.32
C LYS A 183 -25.52 2.62 -5.67
N ASN A 184 -24.99 3.82 -5.49
CA ASN A 184 -23.63 4.19 -5.91
C ASN A 184 -22.84 4.84 -4.77
N PRO A 185 -22.25 4.06 -3.86
CA PRO A 185 -21.61 4.60 -2.67
C PRO A 185 -20.42 5.50 -2.99
N HIS A 186 -19.73 5.31 -4.13
CA HIS A 186 -18.65 6.20 -4.54
C HIS A 186 -19.10 7.57 -5.03
N LEU A 187 -20.37 7.72 -5.42
CA LEU A 187 -20.94 8.98 -5.89
C LEU A 187 -21.61 9.80 -4.78
N ARG A 188 -21.73 9.23 -3.57
CA ARG A 188 -22.39 9.89 -2.43
C ARG A 188 -21.75 11.24 -2.08
N GLU A 189 -20.45 11.40 -2.30
CA GLU A 189 -19.75 12.66 -2.04
C GLU A 189 -20.29 13.85 -2.84
N VAL A 190 -20.79 13.62 -4.05
CA VAL A 190 -21.37 14.69 -4.89
C VAL A 190 -22.54 15.35 -4.16
N PHE A 191 -23.45 14.53 -3.65
CA PHE A 191 -24.65 15.00 -2.95
C PHE A 191 -24.33 15.64 -1.60
N VAL A 192 -23.39 15.07 -0.84
CA VAL A 192 -23.00 15.58 0.48
C VAL A 192 -22.27 16.92 0.36
N ASN A 193 -21.43 17.06 -0.66
CA ASN A 193 -20.72 18.30 -0.96
C ASN A 193 -21.61 19.36 -1.65
N LYS A 194 -22.87 19.02 -1.97
CA LYS A 194 -23.83 19.86 -2.70
C LYS A 194 -23.37 20.23 -4.11
N ASP A 195 -22.60 19.34 -4.74
CA ASP A 195 -22.26 19.45 -6.15
C ASP A 195 -23.39 18.91 -7.02
N GLN A 196 -23.37 19.27 -8.30
CA GLN A 196 -24.29 18.70 -9.28
C GLN A 196 -23.76 17.34 -9.77
N LEU A 197 -24.62 16.32 -9.76
CA LEU A 197 -24.27 15.04 -10.38
C LEU A 197 -24.16 15.21 -11.89
N GLU A 198 -22.98 14.92 -12.42
CA GLU A 198 -22.73 14.84 -13.84
C GLU A 198 -22.70 13.38 -14.30
N ALA A 199 -23.35 13.09 -15.42
CA ALA A 199 -23.23 11.80 -16.10
C ALA A 199 -22.26 11.92 -17.29
N SER A 200 -21.44 10.90 -17.50
CA SER A 200 -20.60 10.80 -18.70
C SER A 200 -21.49 10.72 -19.93
N LYS A 201 -21.45 11.74 -20.77
CA LYS A 201 -22.18 11.78 -22.05
C LYS A 201 -21.51 10.97 -23.16
N LYS A 202 -20.30 10.47 -22.92
CA LYS A 202 -19.47 9.79 -23.91
C LYS A 202 -19.25 8.34 -23.50
N ASP A 203 -19.13 7.49 -24.51
CA ASP A 203 -18.71 6.11 -24.33
C ASP A 203 -17.37 6.03 -23.61
N PHE A 204 -17.25 5.07 -22.72
CA PHE A 204 -16.00 4.80 -22.03
C PHE A 204 -15.05 4.05 -22.97
N THR A 205 -13.90 4.65 -23.26
CA THR A 205 -12.92 4.11 -24.21
C THR A 205 -11.52 4.12 -23.62
N LYS A 206 -10.54 3.61 -24.38
CA LYS A 206 -9.11 3.73 -24.07
C LYS A 206 -8.63 5.17 -23.84
N TYR A 207 -9.38 6.19 -24.29
CA TYR A 207 -9.05 7.60 -24.05
C TYR A 207 -9.56 8.09 -22.69
N SER A 208 -10.63 7.50 -22.16
CA SER A 208 -11.14 7.76 -20.81
C SER A 208 -10.14 7.33 -19.72
N ARG A 209 -9.21 6.43 -20.06
CA ARG A 209 -8.10 5.97 -19.21
C ARG A 209 -6.90 6.92 -19.20
N ARG A 210 -6.85 7.90 -20.11
CA ARG A 210 -5.74 8.84 -20.21
C ARG A 210 -5.99 10.08 -19.38
N LEU A 211 -4.94 10.60 -18.75
CA LEU A 211 -4.96 11.93 -18.14
C LEU A 211 -4.60 12.98 -19.21
N PRO A 212 -5.55 13.81 -19.68
CA PRO A 212 -5.22 14.92 -20.55
C PRO A 212 -4.51 16.01 -19.74
N ILE A 213 -3.34 16.46 -20.20
CA ILE A 213 -2.69 17.64 -19.62
C ILE A 213 -3.41 18.88 -20.13
N SER A 214 -4.15 19.54 -19.24
CA SER A 214 -4.82 20.80 -19.54
C SER A 214 -3.93 22.00 -19.21
N ARG A 215 -3.82 22.95 -20.14
CA ARG A 215 -3.23 24.27 -19.88
C ARG A 215 -4.20 25.23 -19.18
N GLN A 216 -5.49 24.88 -19.13
CA GLN A 216 -6.50 25.72 -18.51
C GLN A 216 -6.45 25.52 -16.99
N LEU A 217 -6.09 26.59 -16.28
CA LEU A 217 -6.25 26.68 -14.84
C LEU A 217 -7.74 26.67 -14.51
N LEU A 218 -8.28 25.50 -14.17
CA LEU A 218 -9.56 25.46 -13.46
C LEU A 218 -9.28 25.90 -12.03
N ARG A 219 -9.65 27.15 -11.72
CA ARG A 219 -9.74 27.62 -10.34
C ARG A 219 -10.81 26.78 -9.64
N SER A 220 -10.39 25.75 -8.91
CA SER A 220 -11.25 25.19 -7.88
C SER A 220 -11.43 26.26 -6.81
N ASN A 221 -12.66 26.72 -6.62
CA ASN A 221 -13.03 27.71 -5.59
C ASN A 221 -13.06 27.12 -4.16
N SER A 222 -12.47 25.95 -3.90
CA SER A 222 -12.43 25.41 -2.53
C SER A 222 -11.04 24.96 -2.12
N SER A 223 -10.33 25.87 -1.46
CA SER A 223 -9.23 25.58 -0.54
C SER A 223 -9.76 24.97 0.77
N ASN A 224 -10.62 23.95 0.71
CA ASN A 224 -11.19 23.35 1.91
C ASN A 224 -10.75 21.89 2.04
N SER A 225 -9.91 21.65 3.04
CA SER A 225 -9.55 20.34 3.59
C SER A 225 -10.74 19.57 4.19
N SER A 226 -11.97 20.07 4.02
CA SER A 226 -13.21 19.56 4.61
C SER A 226 -14.19 18.92 3.60
N ARG A 227 -13.81 18.73 2.32
CA ARG A 227 -14.68 18.04 1.35
C ARG A 227 -14.85 16.57 1.72
N TYR A 228 -16.10 16.11 1.65
CA TYR A 228 -16.46 14.71 1.84
C TYR A 228 -15.86 13.85 0.74
N SER A 229 -15.36 12.65 1.08
CA SER A 229 -14.73 11.75 0.11
C SER A 229 -15.25 10.32 0.27
N THR A 230 -15.76 9.75 -0.81
CA THR A 230 -16.33 8.39 -0.84
C THR A 230 -15.54 7.41 -1.68
N THR A 231 -14.70 7.90 -2.59
CA THR A 231 -13.82 7.05 -3.40
C THR A 231 -12.79 6.31 -2.53
N GLU A 232 -12.60 5.02 -2.80
CA GLU A 232 -11.68 4.19 -2.03
C GLU A 232 -10.25 4.23 -2.56
N HIS A 233 -9.30 3.98 -1.66
CA HIS A 233 -7.95 3.59 -2.01
C HIS A 233 -7.80 2.09 -1.87
N TRP A 234 -7.40 1.41 -2.95
CA TRP A 234 -7.08 -0.02 -2.89
C TRP A 234 -5.75 -0.28 -3.62
N GLY A 235 -4.66 -0.19 -2.86
CA GLY A 235 -3.29 -0.15 -3.41
C GLY A 235 -2.95 -1.33 -4.33
N GLN A 236 -3.23 -2.56 -3.91
CA GLN A 236 -2.93 -3.76 -4.71
C GLN A 236 -3.84 -3.86 -5.95
N ARG A 237 -5.14 -3.58 -5.81
CA ARG A 237 -6.10 -3.58 -6.94
C ARG A 237 -5.72 -2.56 -8.00
N LYS A 238 -5.32 -1.36 -7.56
CA LYS A 238 -4.83 -0.26 -8.40
C LYS A 238 -3.67 -0.69 -9.30
N LEU A 239 -2.66 -1.32 -8.70
CA LEU A 239 -1.48 -1.82 -9.40
C LEU A 239 -1.88 -2.90 -10.41
N LEU A 240 -2.54 -3.95 -9.92
CA LEU A 240 -2.95 -5.10 -10.71
C LEU A 240 -3.77 -4.72 -11.95
N LEU A 241 -4.80 -3.88 -11.81
CA LEU A 241 -5.64 -3.47 -12.94
C LEU A 241 -4.84 -2.67 -13.98
N THR A 242 -3.97 -1.77 -13.53
CA THR A 242 -3.14 -0.97 -14.45
C THR A 242 -2.13 -1.85 -15.19
N GLU A 243 -1.63 -2.89 -14.54
CA GLU A 243 -0.70 -3.86 -15.13
C GLU A 243 -1.40 -4.82 -16.09
N ILE A 244 -2.61 -5.30 -15.76
CA ILE A 244 -3.47 -6.04 -16.69
C ILE A 244 -3.74 -5.20 -17.93
N GLU A 245 -4.10 -3.92 -17.79
CA GLU A 245 -4.32 -3.01 -18.91
C GLU A 245 -3.06 -2.89 -19.79
N PHE A 246 -1.90 -2.70 -19.16
CA PHE A 246 -0.62 -2.58 -19.85
C PHE A 246 -0.25 -3.86 -20.60
N LEU A 247 -0.23 -5.00 -19.93
CA LEU A 247 0.15 -6.29 -20.52
C LEU A 247 -0.85 -6.75 -21.58
N THR A 248 -2.15 -6.50 -21.39
CA THR A 248 -3.18 -6.80 -22.40
C THR A 248 -2.96 -5.98 -23.66
N LYS A 249 -2.56 -4.72 -23.54
CA LYS A 249 -2.40 -3.82 -24.67
C LYS A 249 -1.09 -4.03 -25.43
N TYR A 250 -0.01 -4.28 -24.70
CA TYR A 250 1.35 -4.28 -25.27
C TYR A 250 2.01 -5.66 -25.33
N GLY A 251 1.50 -6.63 -24.59
CA GLY A 251 1.84 -8.04 -24.78
C GLY A 251 1.04 -8.65 -25.92
N THR A 252 1.67 -9.51 -26.72
CA THR A 252 1.01 -10.37 -27.72
C THR A 252 1.10 -11.84 -27.28
N ASP A 253 0.66 -12.78 -28.11
CA ASP A 253 0.81 -14.21 -27.86
C ASP A 253 2.27 -14.73 -27.87
N ASP A 254 3.24 -13.84 -28.11
CA ASP A 254 4.67 -14.14 -28.10
C ASP A 254 5.22 -14.35 -26.67
N ASP A 255 6.36 -15.02 -26.57
CA ASP A 255 7.10 -15.23 -25.32
C ASP A 255 7.82 -13.94 -24.88
N TYR A 256 7.11 -13.11 -24.11
CA TYR A 256 7.61 -11.86 -23.53
C TYR A 256 8.31 -12.09 -22.19
N ARG A 257 9.34 -11.26 -21.94
CA ARG A 257 9.93 -11.12 -20.61
C ARG A 257 9.46 -9.82 -19.98
N VAL A 258 8.79 -9.92 -18.83
CA VAL A 258 8.36 -8.78 -18.03
C VAL A 258 9.42 -8.54 -16.96
N ILE A 259 10.13 -7.42 -17.07
CA ILE A 259 11.06 -6.97 -16.02
C ILE A 259 10.27 -6.03 -15.10
N TYR A 260 10.14 -6.39 -13.83
CA TYR A 260 9.46 -5.58 -12.83
C TYR A 260 10.46 -5.12 -11.77
N ALA A 261 10.84 -3.85 -11.80
CA ALA A 261 11.69 -3.22 -10.78
C ALA A 261 10.83 -2.52 -9.71
N GLY A 262 11.13 -2.72 -8.43
CA GLY A 262 10.32 -2.22 -7.33
C GLY A 262 9.05 -3.06 -7.11
N ALA A 263 9.20 -4.39 -7.22
CA ALA A 263 8.09 -5.34 -7.27
C ALA A 263 7.58 -5.77 -5.88
N ALA A 264 8.35 -5.59 -4.81
CA ALA A 264 7.96 -6.08 -3.48
C ALA A 264 6.97 -5.12 -2.77
N PRO A 265 6.10 -5.63 -1.87
CA PRO A 265 5.97 -7.03 -1.47
C PRO A 265 5.27 -7.91 -2.54
N GLY A 266 4.62 -7.29 -3.52
CA GLY A 266 4.17 -7.98 -4.74
C GLY A 266 3.00 -8.94 -4.57
N SER A 267 2.17 -8.83 -3.54
CA SER A 267 1.13 -9.84 -3.24
C SER A 267 0.18 -10.14 -4.41
N HIS A 268 -0.11 -9.16 -5.27
CA HIS A 268 -0.94 -9.35 -6.46
C HIS A 268 -0.22 -10.01 -7.66
N LEU A 269 1.11 -10.13 -7.64
CA LEU A 269 1.90 -10.52 -8.81
C LEU A 269 1.76 -12.01 -9.16
N SER A 270 1.49 -12.86 -8.17
CA SER A 270 1.15 -14.27 -8.40
C SER A 270 -0.10 -14.41 -9.27
N TYR A 271 -1.14 -13.63 -8.94
CA TYR A 271 -2.37 -13.60 -9.72
C TYR A 271 -2.14 -12.99 -11.10
N LEU A 272 -1.42 -11.85 -11.18
CA LEU A 272 -1.07 -11.25 -12.47
C LEU A 272 -0.35 -12.25 -13.40
N SER A 273 0.66 -12.97 -12.89
CA SER A 273 1.40 -13.94 -13.69
C SER A 273 0.51 -15.07 -14.19
N SER A 274 -0.45 -15.53 -13.38
CA SER A 274 -1.41 -16.57 -13.78
C SER A 274 -2.30 -16.16 -14.97
N LEU A 275 -2.57 -14.85 -15.13
CA LEU A 275 -3.35 -14.32 -16.25
C LEU A 275 -2.55 -14.28 -17.56
N PHE A 276 -1.21 -14.32 -17.48
CA PHE A 276 -0.30 -14.25 -18.62
C PHE A 276 0.70 -15.42 -18.57
N PRO A 277 0.25 -16.69 -18.69
CA PRO A 277 1.09 -17.88 -18.47
C PRO A 277 2.23 -18.04 -19.49
N LYS A 278 2.17 -17.33 -20.63
CA LYS A 278 3.23 -17.30 -21.64
C LYS A 278 4.33 -16.29 -21.34
N PHE A 279 4.16 -15.43 -20.33
CA PHE A 279 5.14 -14.39 -20.01
C PHE A 279 6.05 -14.86 -18.90
N GLU A 280 7.33 -14.53 -19.02
CA GLU A 280 8.32 -14.75 -17.98
C GLU A 280 8.49 -13.47 -17.15
N PHE A 281 8.08 -13.52 -15.88
CA PHE A 281 8.19 -12.40 -14.95
C PHE A 281 9.53 -12.48 -14.21
N ILE A 282 10.28 -11.40 -14.26
CA ILE A 282 11.48 -11.18 -13.45
C ILE A 282 11.18 -10.05 -12.46
N LEU A 283 10.99 -10.41 -11.20
CA LEU A 283 10.65 -9.50 -10.11
C LEU A 283 11.91 -9.12 -9.35
N ILE A 284 12.16 -7.82 -9.22
CA ILE A 284 13.43 -7.30 -8.70
C ILE A 284 13.11 -6.23 -7.65
N ASP A 285 13.52 -6.50 -6.41
CA ASP A 285 13.40 -5.58 -5.28
C ASP A 285 14.35 -6.04 -4.15
N GLU A 286 14.88 -5.10 -3.36
CA GLU A 286 15.66 -5.42 -2.16
C GLU A 286 14.77 -5.83 -0.97
N LYS A 287 13.49 -5.42 -1.01
CA LYS A 287 12.52 -5.73 0.04
C LYS A 287 12.01 -7.16 -0.08
N GLU A 288 11.46 -7.66 1.02
CA GLU A 288 10.92 -9.01 1.10
C GLU A 288 9.66 -9.17 0.25
N PHE A 289 9.59 -10.28 -0.48
CA PHE A 289 8.45 -10.65 -1.31
C PHE A 289 7.45 -11.49 -0.50
N SER A 290 6.17 -11.21 -0.71
CA SER A 290 5.05 -11.98 -0.15
C SER A 290 4.62 -13.17 -1.04
N LEU A 291 5.45 -13.54 -2.01
CA LEU A 291 5.18 -14.63 -2.95
C LEU A 291 6.43 -15.49 -3.18
N MET A 292 6.19 -16.72 -3.62
CA MET A 292 7.23 -17.67 -3.96
C MET A 292 7.51 -17.68 -5.47
N PRO A 293 8.76 -17.95 -5.90
CA PRO A 293 9.06 -18.20 -7.31
C PRO A 293 8.23 -19.34 -7.90
N THR A 294 7.96 -19.26 -9.20
CA THR A 294 7.27 -20.29 -9.98
C THR A 294 7.97 -20.45 -11.33
N ASP A 295 7.53 -21.37 -12.19
CA ASP A 295 8.09 -21.49 -13.55
C ASP A 295 7.94 -20.18 -14.35
N GLY A 296 6.87 -19.43 -14.09
CA GLY A 296 6.61 -18.12 -14.70
C GLY A 296 7.21 -16.92 -13.97
N ILE A 297 7.69 -17.10 -12.73
CA ILE A 297 8.16 -16.02 -11.85
C ILE A 297 9.56 -16.31 -11.32
N LYS A 298 10.51 -15.42 -11.64
CA LYS A 298 11.85 -15.38 -11.04
C LYS A 298 11.98 -14.18 -10.13
N ILE A 299 12.46 -14.38 -8.92
CA ILE A 299 12.68 -13.33 -7.93
C ILE A 299 14.16 -13.03 -7.79
N LYS A 300 14.52 -11.75 -7.76
CA LYS A 300 15.86 -11.24 -7.47
C LYS A 300 15.77 -10.27 -6.30
N ALA A 301 16.19 -10.74 -5.13
CA ALA A 301 16.21 -9.97 -3.89
C ALA A 301 17.40 -8.97 -3.86
N GLU A 302 17.41 -8.03 -4.80
CA GLU A 302 18.46 -7.03 -5.02
C GLU A 302 17.86 -5.73 -5.57
N ASN A 303 18.60 -4.62 -5.45
CA ASN A 303 18.22 -3.38 -6.10
C ASN A 303 18.33 -3.51 -7.62
N PHE A 304 17.44 -2.83 -8.34
CA PHE A 304 17.58 -2.71 -9.79
C PHE A 304 18.73 -1.76 -10.13
N THR A 305 19.65 -2.18 -10.98
CA THR A 305 20.88 -1.44 -11.31
C THR A 305 21.06 -1.26 -12.81
N ASP A 306 21.97 -0.37 -13.19
CA ASP A 306 22.35 -0.19 -14.59
C ASP A 306 22.93 -1.46 -15.20
N ASP A 307 23.62 -2.30 -14.42
CA ASP A 307 24.14 -3.60 -14.90
C ASP A 307 23.02 -4.60 -15.18
N LEU A 308 21.98 -4.64 -14.34
CA LEU A 308 20.78 -5.42 -14.65
C LEU A 308 20.06 -4.90 -15.88
N ALA A 309 19.95 -3.57 -16.05
CA ALA A 309 19.39 -2.98 -17.25
C ALA A 309 20.20 -3.36 -18.51
N ARG A 310 21.54 -3.35 -18.45
CA ARG A 310 22.43 -3.82 -19.54
C ARG A 310 22.28 -5.32 -19.80
N TYR A 311 22.16 -6.12 -18.75
CA TYR A 311 21.94 -7.56 -18.87
C TYR A 311 20.63 -7.86 -19.61
N TYR A 312 19.54 -7.18 -19.24
CA TYR A 312 18.23 -7.39 -19.88
C TYR A 312 18.10 -6.73 -21.25
N SER A 313 18.94 -5.76 -21.61
CA SER A 313 19.01 -5.22 -22.98
C SER A 313 19.45 -6.28 -24.00
N GLN A 314 20.20 -7.28 -23.54
CA GLN A 314 20.68 -8.42 -24.33
C GLN A 314 19.69 -9.60 -24.33
N SER A 315 18.49 -9.42 -23.77
CA SER A 315 17.45 -10.45 -23.75
C SER A 315 17.09 -10.89 -25.17
N LYS A 316 17.09 -12.21 -25.40
CA LYS A 316 16.58 -12.81 -26.66
C LYS A 316 15.06 -12.64 -26.79
N LYS A 317 14.34 -12.52 -25.66
CA LYS A 317 12.90 -12.26 -25.61
C LYS A 317 12.63 -10.76 -25.69
N LYS A 318 11.48 -10.39 -26.27
CA LYS A 318 10.97 -9.02 -26.21
C LYS A 318 10.73 -8.62 -24.76
N VAL A 319 11.22 -7.44 -24.38
CA VAL A 319 11.12 -6.94 -23.00
C VAL A 319 9.97 -5.95 -22.86
N LEU A 320 9.11 -6.19 -21.88
CA LEU A 320 8.21 -5.20 -21.30
C LEU A 320 8.76 -4.81 -19.94
N PHE A 321 8.77 -3.52 -19.61
CA PHE A 321 9.34 -3.03 -18.36
C PHE A 321 8.27 -2.37 -17.50
N ILE A 322 8.16 -2.79 -16.25
CA ILE A 322 7.32 -2.15 -15.24
C ILE A 322 8.27 -1.63 -14.16
N CYS A 323 8.16 -0.34 -13.83
CA CYS A 323 8.97 0.26 -12.77
C CYS A 323 8.11 0.97 -11.74
N ASN A 324 8.25 0.52 -10.50
CA ASN A 324 7.59 1.06 -9.32
C ASN A 324 8.58 1.30 -8.17
N VAL A 325 9.85 1.54 -8.51
CA VAL A 325 10.89 1.85 -7.52
C VAL A 325 10.53 3.13 -6.75
N ARG A 326 10.76 3.08 -5.45
CA ARG A 326 10.63 4.19 -4.51
C ARG A 326 11.85 4.19 -3.60
N THR A 327 12.79 5.10 -3.84
CA THR A 327 13.94 5.28 -2.94
C THR A 327 13.61 6.11 -1.71
N TYR A 328 12.36 6.56 -1.54
CA TYR A 328 11.91 7.45 -0.45
C TYR A 328 12.60 7.17 0.89
N ARG A 329 13.49 8.10 1.28
CA ARG A 329 14.12 8.17 2.59
C ARG A 329 13.39 9.23 3.39
N PRO A 330 12.68 8.89 4.48
CA PRO A 330 11.94 9.86 5.30
C PRO A 330 12.81 11.00 5.84
N GLU A 331 14.12 10.76 5.94
CA GLU A 331 15.11 11.69 6.50
C GLU A 331 15.71 12.67 5.48
N GLU A 332 15.49 12.44 4.17
CA GLU A 332 15.99 13.30 3.09
C GLU A 332 14.82 14.05 2.42
N ASN A 333 15.06 15.28 1.96
CA ASN A 333 14.06 16.11 1.28
C ASN A 333 13.35 15.29 0.17
N GLY A 334 12.10 14.88 0.39
CA GLY A 334 11.41 13.90 -0.49
C GLY A 334 11.27 14.29 -1.97
N GLN A 335 11.56 15.54 -2.34
CA GLN A 335 11.68 15.96 -3.75
C GLN A 335 12.98 15.48 -4.41
N ILE A 336 14.09 15.39 -3.67
CA ILE A 336 15.38 14.91 -4.17
C ILE A 336 15.27 13.42 -4.53
N SER A 337 14.77 12.59 -3.60
CA SER A 337 14.57 11.16 -3.86
C SER A 337 13.58 10.92 -5.01
N LEU A 338 12.56 11.78 -5.17
CA LEU A 338 11.65 11.70 -6.31
C LEU A 338 12.36 11.98 -7.64
N MET A 339 13.19 13.02 -7.71
CA MET A 339 13.95 13.33 -8.92
C MET A 339 14.93 12.20 -9.27
N GLU A 340 15.55 11.59 -8.26
CA GLU A 340 16.43 10.43 -8.44
C GLU A 340 15.66 9.20 -8.95
N ASP A 341 14.51 8.88 -8.36
CA ASP A 341 13.62 7.81 -8.82
C ASP A 341 13.22 8.02 -10.28
N MET A 342 12.83 9.24 -10.65
CA MET A 342 12.56 9.59 -12.04
C MET A 342 13.78 9.30 -12.90
N LYS A 343 14.94 9.94 -12.62
CA LYS A 343 16.19 9.78 -13.40
C LYS A 343 16.61 8.33 -13.57
N ASN A 344 16.45 7.52 -12.53
CA ASN A 344 16.72 6.09 -12.59
C ASN A 344 15.79 5.37 -13.59
N GLN A 345 14.48 5.64 -13.55
CA GLN A 345 13.54 5.08 -14.52
C GLN A 345 13.86 5.46 -15.97
N GLU A 346 14.23 6.73 -16.23
CA GLU A 346 14.68 7.17 -17.57
C GLU A 346 15.94 6.44 -18.00
N ARG A 347 16.96 6.44 -17.14
CA ARG A 347 18.25 5.80 -17.42
C ARG A 347 18.08 4.32 -17.71
N TRP A 348 17.29 3.60 -16.91
CA TRP A 348 17.02 2.18 -17.11
C TRP A 348 16.21 1.90 -18.37
N HIS A 349 15.22 2.73 -18.70
CA HIS A 349 14.51 2.63 -19.97
C HIS A 349 15.47 2.80 -21.16
N SER A 350 16.36 3.80 -21.10
CA SER A 350 17.35 4.08 -22.14
C SER A 350 18.37 2.96 -22.32
N ILE A 351 18.91 2.43 -21.22
CA ILE A 351 19.88 1.32 -21.24
C ILE A 351 19.24 0.02 -21.72
N MET A 352 18.08 -0.33 -21.17
CA MET A 352 17.44 -1.61 -21.44
C MET A 352 16.73 -1.64 -22.80
N ARG A 353 16.34 -0.48 -23.32
CA ARG A 353 15.59 -0.31 -24.58
C ARG A 353 14.38 -1.27 -24.70
N PRO A 354 13.51 -1.37 -23.67
CA PRO A 354 12.35 -2.25 -23.71
C PRO A 354 11.39 -1.81 -24.82
N GLN A 355 10.51 -2.71 -25.29
CA GLN A 355 9.54 -2.34 -26.32
C GLN A 355 8.61 -1.23 -25.83
N VAL A 356 8.10 -1.41 -24.61
CA VAL A 356 7.25 -0.44 -23.92
C VAL A 356 7.54 -0.54 -22.42
N SER A 357 7.43 0.58 -21.73
CA SER A 357 7.51 0.66 -20.28
C SER A 357 6.26 1.25 -19.66
N LEU A 358 5.87 0.70 -18.51
CA LEU A 358 4.93 1.29 -17.58
C LEU A 358 5.74 1.84 -16.40
N LEU A 359 5.91 3.16 -16.36
CA LEU A 359 6.71 3.82 -15.35
C LEU A 359 5.83 4.58 -14.38
N SER A 360 6.27 4.67 -13.13
CA SER A 360 5.67 5.62 -12.19
C SER A 360 5.93 7.05 -12.63
N PHE A 361 4.89 7.88 -12.63
CA PHE A 361 5.02 9.28 -13.02
C PHE A 361 4.46 10.22 -11.95
N ARG A 362 5.37 10.94 -11.30
CA ARG A 362 5.10 11.95 -10.28
C ARG A 362 6.11 13.07 -10.44
N LEU A 363 5.65 14.29 -10.64
CA LEU A 363 6.54 15.45 -10.83
C LEU A 363 6.88 16.09 -9.48
N PRO A 364 8.15 16.51 -9.25
CA PRO A 364 8.51 17.34 -8.11
C PRO A 364 7.87 18.71 -8.24
N ARG A 365 7.63 19.37 -7.09
CA ARG A 365 6.96 20.67 -7.02
C ARG A 365 7.97 21.76 -7.35
N THR A 366 7.97 22.20 -8.61
CA THR A 366 8.86 23.25 -9.13
C THR A 366 8.12 24.15 -10.11
N SER A 367 8.56 25.41 -10.22
CA SER A 367 8.10 26.34 -11.25
C SER A 367 8.71 26.05 -12.63
N GLU A 368 9.82 25.31 -12.67
CA GLU A 368 10.49 24.95 -13.92
C GLU A 368 9.80 23.78 -14.62
N LYS A 369 9.84 23.77 -15.94
CA LYS A 369 9.38 22.61 -16.70
C LYS A 369 10.45 21.51 -16.67
N ILE A 370 10.00 20.27 -16.55
CA ILE A 370 10.87 19.10 -16.49
C ILE A 370 10.84 18.41 -17.85
N THR A 371 12.00 18.27 -18.46
CA THR A 371 12.17 17.48 -19.68
C THR A 371 12.13 16.00 -19.31
N TRP A 372 11.20 15.26 -19.90
CA TRP A 372 11.00 13.83 -19.66
C TRP A 372 10.48 13.12 -20.92
N TYR A 373 10.48 11.78 -20.92
CA TYR A 373 9.89 11.01 -22.01
C TYR A 373 8.42 11.36 -22.25
N GLU A 374 8.08 11.61 -23.51
CA GLU A 374 6.72 11.66 -23.99
C GLU A 374 6.07 10.27 -23.86
N GLY A 375 4.85 10.25 -23.35
CA GLY A 375 4.11 9.01 -23.16
C GLY A 375 2.64 9.25 -22.89
N HIS A 376 1.88 8.16 -22.88
CA HIS A 376 0.48 8.23 -22.45
C HIS A 376 0.42 8.21 -20.93
N LEU A 377 -0.04 9.29 -20.32
CA LEU A 377 -0.36 9.33 -18.90
C LEU A 377 -1.64 8.55 -18.65
N ILE A 378 -1.58 7.54 -17.80
CA ILE A 378 -2.66 6.61 -17.48
C ILE A 378 -3.09 6.82 -16.03
N ILE A 379 -4.38 7.03 -15.85
CA ILE A 379 -5.02 7.16 -14.55
C ILE A 379 -5.12 5.78 -13.91
N GLU A 380 -4.73 5.62 -12.65
CA GLU A 380 -4.87 4.34 -11.96
C GLU A 380 -6.23 4.25 -11.26
N PRO A 381 -7.11 3.28 -11.57
CA PRO A 381 -8.38 3.12 -10.86
C PRO A 381 -8.10 2.72 -9.42
N TRP A 382 -8.97 3.11 -8.48
CA TRP A 382 -8.80 2.83 -7.04
C TRP A 382 -7.55 3.47 -6.41
N ALA A 383 -6.96 4.47 -7.07
CA ALA A 383 -5.91 5.30 -6.49
C ALA A 383 -6.44 6.11 -5.31
N SER A 384 -5.54 6.55 -4.42
CA SER A 384 -5.92 7.54 -3.41
C SER A 384 -6.39 8.83 -4.08
N LYS A 385 -7.48 9.45 -3.60
CA LYS A 385 -7.92 10.77 -4.06
C LYS A 385 -6.88 11.88 -3.84
N ARG A 386 -5.94 11.65 -2.91
CA ARG A 386 -4.81 12.56 -2.63
C ARG A 386 -3.55 12.22 -3.43
N SER A 387 -3.62 11.26 -4.36
CA SER A 387 -2.47 10.89 -5.19
C SER A 387 -2.06 12.07 -6.06
N ILE A 388 -0.75 12.32 -6.11
CA ILE A 388 -0.13 13.20 -7.10
C ILE A 388 0.70 12.39 -8.10
N GLU A 389 0.32 11.13 -8.27
CA GLU A 389 1.01 10.12 -9.06
C GLU A 389 0.02 9.47 -10.01
N CYS A 390 0.50 9.18 -11.22
CA CYS A 390 -0.15 8.32 -12.20
C CYS A 390 0.91 7.40 -12.85
N ARG A 391 0.52 6.63 -13.87
CA ARG A 391 1.50 5.91 -14.70
C ARG A 391 1.75 6.61 -16.01
N ILE A 392 2.94 6.46 -16.56
CA ILE A 392 3.26 6.87 -17.93
C ILE A 392 3.66 5.65 -18.74
N VAL A 393 3.05 5.50 -19.92
CA VAL A 393 3.43 4.48 -20.89
C VAL A 393 4.40 5.08 -21.90
N VAL A 394 5.63 4.59 -21.88
CA VAL A 394 6.75 5.07 -22.71
C VAL A 394 7.14 3.99 -23.72
N LYS A 395 7.20 4.34 -25.00
CA LYS A 395 7.68 3.43 -26.07
C LYS A 395 9.20 3.49 -26.16
N LYS A 396 9.80 2.42 -26.68
CA LYS A 396 11.25 2.26 -26.89
C LYS A 396 12.00 3.51 -27.38
N ASP A 397 11.45 4.19 -28.38
CA ASP A 397 12.07 5.36 -29.03
C ASP A 397 11.25 6.64 -28.77
N ALA A 398 10.68 6.75 -27.55
CA ALA A 398 9.94 7.92 -27.13
C ALA A 398 10.82 9.18 -27.18
N LYS A 399 10.23 10.27 -27.66
CA LYS A 399 10.87 11.59 -27.68
C LYS A 399 10.85 12.21 -26.29
N MET A 400 11.69 13.20 -26.06
CA MET A 400 11.60 14.04 -24.86
C MET A 400 10.59 15.16 -25.07
N THR A 401 9.88 15.53 -24.00
CA THR A 401 8.94 16.66 -23.95
C THR A 401 9.01 17.35 -22.59
N ASN A 402 8.47 18.56 -22.50
CA ASN A 402 8.50 19.37 -21.28
C ASN A 402 7.18 19.28 -20.53
N TYR A 403 7.24 18.84 -19.27
CA TYR A 403 6.10 18.75 -18.36
C TYR A 403 6.11 19.91 -17.35
N SER A 404 4.94 20.51 -17.14
CA SER A 404 4.71 21.49 -16.06
C SER A 404 4.09 20.79 -14.86
N TYR A 405 4.66 21.02 -13.66
CA TYR A 405 4.08 20.53 -12.41
C TYR A 405 2.65 21.04 -12.23
N ASP A 406 2.41 22.34 -12.46
CA ASP A 406 1.10 22.95 -12.25
C ASP A 406 0.05 22.39 -13.22
N GLU A 407 0.39 22.21 -14.50
CA GLU A 407 -0.54 21.63 -15.48
C GLU A 407 -0.89 20.18 -15.12
N PHE A 408 0.11 19.41 -14.66
CA PHE A 408 -0.07 18.03 -14.24
C PHE A 408 -0.91 17.90 -12.96
N GLU A 409 -0.56 18.66 -11.90
CA GLU A 409 -1.28 18.66 -10.62
C GLU A 409 -2.74 19.10 -10.81
N ASN A 410 -2.98 20.15 -11.60
CA ASN A 410 -4.33 20.62 -11.90
C ASN A 410 -5.15 19.58 -12.67
N SER A 411 -4.54 18.87 -13.62
CA SER A 411 -5.21 17.80 -14.36
C SER A 411 -5.59 16.63 -13.46
N LEU A 412 -4.70 16.22 -12.55
CA LEU A 412 -5.01 15.18 -11.55
C LEU A 412 -6.11 15.61 -10.58
N ARG A 413 -6.06 16.86 -10.10
CA ARG A 413 -7.09 17.41 -9.21
C ARG A 413 -8.45 17.44 -9.89
N GLN A 414 -8.51 17.93 -11.13
CA GLN A 414 -9.75 17.91 -11.93
C GLN A 414 -10.29 16.49 -12.08
N PHE A 415 -9.42 15.53 -12.37
CA PHE A 415 -9.83 14.14 -12.43
C PHE A 415 -10.41 13.66 -11.09
N HIS A 416 -9.70 13.85 -9.97
CA HIS A 416 -10.10 13.35 -8.67
C HIS A 416 -11.37 13.98 -8.12
N ASP A 417 -11.58 15.28 -8.34
CA ASP A 417 -12.69 16.03 -7.75
C ASP A 417 -13.94 16.08 -8.62
N ILE A 418 -13.80 15.87 -9.94
CA ILE A 418 -14.91 15.97 -10.90
C ILE A 418 -15.04 14.65 -11.64
N THR A 419 -14.10 14.33 -12.53
CA THR A 419 -14.24 13.22 -13.48
C THR A 419 -14.43 11.87 -12.79
N ARG A 420 -13.74 11.62 -11.68
CA ARG A 420 -13.76 10.34 -10.97
C ARG A 420 -15.12 10.03 -10.35
N VAL A 421 -15.87 11.07 -9.99
CA VAL A 421 -17.18 10.99 -9.31
C VAL A 421 -18.35 11.41 -10.19
N MET A 422 -18.15 11.38 -11.50
CA MET A 422 -19.26 11.36 -12.46
C MET A 422 -19.95 9.99 -12.46
N TYR A 423 -21.19 9.96 -12.92
CA TYR A 423 -21.93 8.73 -13.21
C TYR A 423 -21.52 8.16 -14.58
N TYR A 424 -21.14 6.88 -14.62
CA TYR A 424 -20.72 6.14 -15.81
C TYR A 424 -21.63 4.94 -16.03
N GLU A 425 -22.48 5.02 -17.05
CA GLU A 425 -23.40 3.95 -17.39
C GLU A 425 -22.66 2.67 -17.80
N HIS A 426 -23.18 1.53 -17.32
CA HIS A 426 -22.73 0.19 -17.69
C HIS A 426 -23.84 -0.84 -17.39
N ASN A 427 -23.73 -2.02 -17.98
CA ASN A 427 -24.73 -3.10 -17.93
C ASN A 427 -24.38 -4.23 -16.94
N MET A 428 -23.42 -4.03 -16.03
CA MET A 428 -23.05 -5.04 -15.02
C MET A 428 -24.17 -5.34 -14.02
N ASP A 429 -25.18 -4.49 -13.93
CA ASP A 429 -26.38 -4.68 -13.10
C ASP A 429 -27.26 -5.86 -13.55
N GLU A 430 -27.08 -6.31 -14.78
CA GLU A 430 -27.79 -7.45 -15.36
C GLU A 430 -27.22 -8.81 -14.92
N VAL A 431 -26.10 -8.81 -14.19
CA VAL A 431 -25.45 -10.01 -13.65
C VAL A 431 -25.10 -9.83 -12.18
N GLU A 432 -25.04 -10.94 -11.44
CA GLU A 432 -24.51 -10.91 -10.08
C GLU A 432 -23.04 -10.48 -10.10
N ASN A 433 -22.73 -9.43 -9.35
CA ASN A 433 -21.39 -8.88 -9.24
C ASN A 433 -21.14 -8.40 -7.82
N GLU A 434 -19.88 -8.14 -7.50
CA GLU A 434 -19.43 -7.79 -6.16
C GLU A 434 -19.84 -6.39 -5.71
N GLY A 435 -20.73 -5.68 -6.40
CA GLY A 435 -21.17 -4.32 -6.06
C GLY A 435 -20.50 -3.22 -6.87
N LEU A 436 -20.09 -3.54 -8.10
CA LEU A 436 -19.65 -2.57 -9.09
C LEU A 436 -20.75 -1.52 -9.27
N ASP A 437 -20.41 -0.28 -8.96
CA ASP A 437 -21.29 0.87 -9.12
C ASP A 437 -20.90 1.71 -10.34
N HIS A 438 -21.67 2.74 -10.62
CA HIS A 438 -21.48 3.56 -11.82
C HIS A 438 -20.43 4.66 -11.63
N CYS A 439 -19.38 4.44 -10.83
CA CYS A 439 -18.28 5.40 -10.72
C CYS A 439 -17.20 5.19 -11.78
N TYR A 440 -16.23 6.11 -11.86
CA TYR A 440 -15.10 5.97 -12.79
C TYR A 440 -14.28 4.70 -12.52
N ASP A 441 -13.95 4.42 -11.26
CA ASP A 441 -13.08 3.29 -10.89
C ASP A 441 -13.68 1.95 -11.34
N CYS A 442 -14.95 1.70 -11.02
CA CYS A 442 -15.71 0.54 -11.48
C CYS A 442 -15.81 0.48 -13.01
N ARG A 443 -16.15 1.59 -13.67
CA ARG A 443 -16.24 1.61 -15.14
C ARG A 443 -14.89 1.32 -15.82
N ALA A 444 -13.81 1.88 -15.28
CA ALA A 444 -12.45 1.66 -15.74
C ALA A 444 -12.03 0.20 -15.56
N GLU A 445 -12.34 -0.38 -14.40
CA GLU A 445 -12.11 -1.80 -14.14
C GLU A 445 -12.87 -2.70 -15.12
N ILE A 446 -14.18 -2.49 -15.29
CA ILE A 446 -14.99 -3.23 -16.26
C ILE A 446 -14.36 -3.15 -17.65
N PHE A 447 -13.94 -1.95 -18.07
CA PHE A 447 -13.28 -1.76 -19.37
C PHE A 447 -11.98 -2.58 -19.48
N ILE A 448 -11.10 -2.51 -18.47
CA ILE A 448 -9.82 -3.22 -18.46
C ILE A 448 -10.02 -4.74 -18.55
N LEU A 449 -10.90 -5.28 -17.70
CA LEU A 449 -11.16 -6.72 -17.64
C LEU A 449 -11.83 -7.21 -18.92
N GLN A 450 -12.77 -6.45 -19.48
CA GLN A 450 -13.40 -6.80 -20.75
C GLN A 450 -12.40 -6.84 -21.91
N GLU A 451 -11.46 -5.90 -21.98
CA GLU A 451 -10.41 -5.92 -23.02
C GLU A 451 -9.51 -7.15 -22.87
N TYR A 452 -9.14 -7.53 -21.64
CA TYR A 452 -8.39 -8.76 -21.38
C TYR A 452 -9.18 -10.02 -21.78
N ILE A 453 -10.44 -10.13 -21.33
CA ILE A 453 -11.31 -11.29 -21.61
C ILE A 453 -11.53 -11.44 -23.11
N LYS A 454 -11.83 -10.36 -23.82
CA LYS A 454 -11.99 -10.36 -25.29
C LYS A 454 -10.73 -10.87 -25.99
N LYS A 455 -9.55 -10.43 -25.54
CA LYS A 455 -8.28 -10.77 -26.17
C LYS A 455 -7.85 -12.21 -25.90
N PHE A 456 -7.90 -12.66 -24.64
CA PHE A 456 -7.28 -13.92 -24.22
C PHE A 456 -8.29 -15.05 -23.94
N GLN A 457 -9.51 -14.73 -23.49
CA GLN A 457 -10.50 -15.74 -23.13
C GLN A 457 -11.62 -15.92 -24.16
N LYS A 458 -11.74 -14.99 -25.13
CA LYS A 458 -12.66 -15.04 -26.27
C LYS A 458 -14.10 -15.41 -25.86
N PRO A 459 -14.84 -14.49 -25.22
CA PRO A 459 -16.17 -14.76 -24.69
C PRO A 459 -17.14 -15.13 -25.82
N LYS A 460 -18.11 -16.00 -25.52
CA LYS A 460 -19.06 -16.53 -26.51
C LYS A 460 -20.06 -15.47 -27.00
N ASN A 461 -20.44 -14.56 -26.11
CA ASN A 461 -21.38 -13.47 -26.36
C ASN A 461 -21.27 -12.41 -25.26
N GLU A 462 -22.08 -11.36 -25.35
CA GLU A 462 -22.07 -10.24 -24.38
C GLU A 462 -22.47 -10.68 -22.96
N LYS A 463 -23.35 -11.68 -22.82
CA LYS A 463 -23.72 -12.21 -21.50
C LYS A 463 -22.55 -12.94 -20.84
N ASP A 464 -21.84 -13.77 -21.62
CA ASP A 464 -20.63 -14.47 -21.18
C ASP A 464 -19.52 -13.49 -20.80
N LEU A 465 -19.33 -12.41 -21.58
CA LEU A 465 -18.38 -11.35 -21.26
C LEU A 465 -18.70 -10.69 -19.90
N LYS A 466 -19.96 -10.36 -19.62
CA LYS A 466 -20.38 -9.78 -18.34
C LYS A 466 -20.15 -10.73 -17.17
N ILE A 467 -20.55 -12.01 -17.30
CA ILE A 467 -20.34 -13.02 -16.25
C ILE A 467 -18.86 -13.15 -15.93
N LYS A 468 -18.01 -13.37 -16.94
CA LYS A 468 -16.56 -13.47 -16.77
C LYS A 468 -15.94 -12.20 -16.18
N THR A 469 -16.46 -11.02 -16.53
CA THR A 469 -16.00 -9.75 -15.96
C THR A 469 -16.31 -9.70 -14.46
N ALA A 470 -17.53 -10.07 -14.06
CA ALA A 470 -17.93 -10.09 -12.65
C ALA A 470 -17.14 -11.14 -11.84
N GLU A 471 -16.95 -12.34 -12.40
CA GLU A 471 -16.13 -13.41 -11.81
C GLU A 471 -14.69 -12.95 -11.61
N MET A 472 -14.05 -12.39 -12.65
CA MET A 472 -12.67 -11.92 -12.58
C MET A 472 -12.49 -10.77 -11.60
N SER A 473 -13.46 -9.84 -11.51
CA SER A 473 -13.47 -8.77 -10.51
C SER A 473 -13.49 -9.35 -9.08
N ALA A 474 -14.39 -10.31 -8.82
CA ALA A 474 -14.49 -10.98 -7.53
C ALA A 474 -13.24 -11.82 -7.20
N ASP A 475 -12.64 -12.46 -8.19
CA ASP A 475 -11.41 -13.23 -8.01
C ASP A 475 -10.21 -12.33 -7.73
N ILE A 476 -10.14 -11.14 -8.33
CA ILE A 476 -9.16 -10.13 -7.94
C ILE A 476 -9.29 -9.81 -6.46
N SER A 477 -10.49 -9.53 -5.96
CA SER A 477 -10.72 -9.23 -4.54
C SER A 477 -10.20 -10.32 -3.60
N LYS A 478 -10.34 -11.59 -3.98
CA LYS A 478 -9.85 -12.74 -3.20
C LYS A 478 -8.33 -12.91 -3.26
N ASN A 479 -7.71 -12.61 -4.40
CA ASN A 479 -6.30 -12.95 -4.67
C ASN A 479 -5.31 -11.81 -4.40
N ILE A 480 -5.77 -10.61 -4.06
CA ILE A 480 -4.91 -9.48 -3.70
C ILE A 480 -4.76 -9.24 -2.19
N VAL A 481 -5.24 -10.20 -1.38
CA VAL A 481 -5.13 -10.15 0.07
C VAL A 481 -3.67 -10.39 0.45
N ASP A 482 -3.15 -9.53 1.32
CA ASP A 482 -1.85 -9.74 1.95
C ASP A 482 -2.11 -10.54 3.23
N GLU A 483 -1.78 -11.83 3.21
CA GLU A 483 -2.01 -12.79 4.31
C GLU A 483 -1.33 -12.36 5.63
N ASN A 484 -0.32 -11.49 5.55
CA ASN A 484 0.36 -10.94 6.72
C ASN A 484 -0.37 -9.74 7.32
N ARG A 485 -1.41 -9.22 6.66
CA ARG A 485 -2.28 -8.20 7.23
C ARG A 485 -3.27 -8.87 8.17
N ASN A 486 -3.27 -8.44 9.42
CA ASN A 486 -4.37 -8.74 10.32
C ASN A 486 -5.69 -8.31 9.67
N GLU A 487 -6.71 -9.18 9.68
CA GLU A 487 -8.10 -8.87 9.33
C GLU A 487 -8.73 -7.91 10.36
N LEU A 488 -8.06 -6.80 10.68
CA LEU A 488 -8.44 -5.86 11.73
C LEU A 488 -9.81 -5.24 11.50
N LEU A 489 -10.27 -5.27 10.26
CA LEU A 489 -11.46 -4.56 9.87
C LEU A 489 -12.65 -5.48 9.69
N GLY A 490 -12.50 -6.72 9.18
CA GLY A 490 -13.68 -7.52 8.76
C GLY A 490 -14.71 -6.70 7.96
N PHE A 491 -14.30 -5.54 7.43
CA PHE A 491 -15.21 -4.51 6.95
C PHE A 491 -15.42 -4.76 5.48
N LYS A 492 -16.69 -4.94 5.16
CA LYS A 492 -17.23 -4.83 3.82
C LYS A 492 -16.73 -3.52 3.18
N ARG A 493 -15.88 -3.62 2.14
CA ARG A 493 -15.50 -2.48 1.29
C ARG A 493 -16.72 -1.97 0.52
N THR A 494 -16.61 -0.87 -0.23
CA THR A 494 -17.75 -0.35 -1.04
C THR A 494 -18.43 -1.44 -1.86
N LEU A 495 -17.63 -2.30 -2.49
CA LEU A 495 -18.12 -3.42 -3.29
C LEU A 495 -19.07 -4.29 -2.44
N ASP A 496 -18.64 -4.70 -1.25
CA ASP A 496 -19.45 -5.51 -0.35
C ASP A 496 -20.73 -4.83 0.20
N LEU A 497 -20.81 -3.49 0.18
CA LEU A 497 -22.02 -2.76 0.62
C LEU A 497 -23.19 -2.99 -0.33
N ASN A 498 -22.91 -3.17 -1.62
CA ASN A 498 -23.91 -3.31 -2.67
C ASN A 498 -23.79 -4.64 -3.43
N SER A 499 -23.20 -5.67 -2.81
CA SER A 499 -23.07 -6.98 -3.45
C SER A 499 -24.45 -7.43 -3.97
N LYS A 500 -24.60 -7.54 -5.29
CA LYS A 500 -25.88 -7.87 -5.94
C LYS A 500 -26.08 -9.38 -5.94
N LYS A 501 -25.89 -10.02 -4.78
CA LYS A 501 -26.09 -11.45 -4.58
C LYS A 501 -27.58 -11.75 -4.54
N GLY A 502 -28.08 -12.46 -5.55
CA GLY A 502 -29.48 -12.91 -5.58
C GLY A 502 -30.23 -12.60 -6.87
N ALA A 503 -29.88 -13.31 -7.94
CA ALA A 503 -30.84 -13.70 -8.98
C ALA A 503 -30.31 -14.93 -9.73
N ILE A 504 -30.41 -16.11 -9.09
CA ILE A 504 -30.73 -17.45 -9.62
C ILE A 504 -30.33 -18.45 -8.53
N ARG A 505 -31.32 -19.01 -7.83
CA ARG A 505 -31.13 -20.28 -7.11
C ARG A 505 -31.05 -21.35 -8.19
N TYR A 506 -29.86 -21.88 -8.46
CA TYR A 506 -29.78 -23.19 -9.12
C TYR A 506 -30.16 -24.23 -8.08
N THR A 507 -31.39 -24.74 -8.17
CA THR A 507 -31.73 -26.03 -7.59
C THR A 507 -30.96 -27.09 -8.36
N ASN A 508 -30.12 -27.84 -7.65
CA ASN A 508 -29.43 -29.03 -8.15
C ASN A 508 -30.39 -29.94 -8.93
N VAL A 509 -29.99 -30.33 -10.14
CA VAL A 509 -30.20 -31.66 -10.73
C VAL A 509 -28.95 -32.00 -11.52
#